data_AF-A0AAU9F864-F1
#
_entry.id   AF-A0AAU9F864-F1
#
_cell.length_a   1.000
_cell.length_b   1.000
_cell.length_c   1.000
_cell.angle_alpha   90.00
_cell.angle_beta   90.00
_cell.angle_gamma   90.00
#
_symmetry.space_group_name_H-M   'P 1'
#
loop_
_entity.id
_entity.type
_entity.pdbx_description
1 polymer ?
#
loop_
_entity_poly.entity_id
_entity_poly.type
_entity_poly.pdbx_seq_one_letter_code
_entity_poly.pdbx_strand_id
1 'polypeptide(L)'
;MLLKVPSVDWSEQIIYVIDDDESLSDFDDEPDFSEYMWMENEEEFDKNELQRLEEEEIMQECIEAMMEDELEEQLNEWEKAKTEEQNTLLSALPKSQCNVEKSVLNPMADEFVPRSHILDLPAAS
;
A
#
# COMPACT_ATOMS: atom_id res chain seq x y z
N MET A 1 -29.61 17.08 2.43
CA MET A 1 -29.47 17.26 3.88
C MET A 1 -29.04 18.71 4.11
N LEU A 2 -29.82 19.51 4.84
CA LEU A 2 -29.46 20.91 5.11
C LEU A 2 -28.40 20.91 6.22
N LEU A 3 -27.17 21.31 5.91
CA LEU A 3 -26.10 21.50 6.88
C LEU A 3 -26.47 22.69 7.77
N LYS A 4 -26.67 22.43 9.06
CA LYS A 4 -26.97 23.46 10.06
C LYS A 4 -25.64 24.14 10.42
N VAL A 5 -25.46 25.39 10.02
CA VAL A 5 -24.31 26.20 10.46
C VAL A 5 -24.43 26.39 11.98
N PRO A 6 -23.40 26.00 12.77
CA PRO A 6 -23.38 26.29 14.19
C PRO A 6 -23.47 27.80 14.42
N SER A 7 -24.48 28.23 15.17
CA SER A 7 -24.71 29.63 15.58
C SER A 7 -23.78 29.98 16.74
N VAL A 8 -22.47 29.84 16.55
CA VAL A 8 -21.51 30.39 17.51
C VAL A 8 -21.25 31.84 17.11
N ASP A 9 -21.66 32.76 17.97
CA ASP A 9 -21.50 34.19 17.75
C ASP A 9 -20.12 34.60 18.25
N TRP A 10 -19.15 34.70 17.34
CA TRP A 10 -17.78 35.11 17.66
C TRP A 10 -17.67 36.58 18.06
N SER A 11 -18.76 37.35 17.95
CA SER A 11 -18.82 38.77 18.31
C SER A 11 -18.47 39.03 19.77
N GLU A 12 -18.75 38.09 20.68
CA GLU A 12 -18.43 38.24 22.11
C GLU A 12 -17.00 37.81 22.46
N GLN A 13 -16.24 37.22 21.53
CA GLN A 13 -14.84 36.84 21.79
C GLN A 13 -13.86 37.97 21.44
N ILE A 14 -14.34 39.02 20.76
CA ILE A 14 -13.62 40.28 20.54
C ILE A 14 -13.93 41.23 21.72
N ILE A 15 -13.75 40.75 22.95
CA ILE A 15 -13.69 41.63 24.12
C ILE A 15 -12.30 42.27 24.10
N TYR A 16 -12.28 43.50 23.58
CA TYR A 16 -11.37 44.60 23.90
C TYR A 16 -10.24 44.25 24.90
N VAL A 17 -9.12 43.75 24.39
CA VAL A 17 -7.81 43.98 25.02
C VAL A 17 -7.25 45.24 24.39
N ILE A 18 -7.88 46.38 24.70
CA ILE A 18 -7.17 47.66 24.68
C ILE A 18 -6.77 47.88 26.12
N ASP A 19 -5.73 47.16 26.54
CA ASP A 19 -4.91 47.62 27.64
C ASP A 19 -3.99 48.71 27.08
N ASP A 20 -4.12 49.91 27.65
CA ASP A 20 -3.24 51.07 27.48
C ASP A 20 -1.81 50.69 27.93
N ASP A 21 -1.08 49.92 27.13
CA ASP A 21 0.36 49.73 27.30
C ASP A 21 1.12 50.33 26.10
N GLU A 22 1.66 51.53 26.31
CA GLU A 22 2.56 52.26 25.41
C GLU A 22 3.93 51.56 25.24
N SER A 23 3.95 50.25 24.94
CA SER A 23 5.17 49.47 24.69
C SER A 23 5.25 48.88 23.27
N LEU A 24 4.53 49.47 22.31
CA LEU A 24 4.57 49.11 20.88
C LEU A 24 5.69 49.84 20.10
N SER A 25 6.78 50.21 20.77
CA SER A 25 7.86 51.02 20.18
C SER A 25 8.97 50.21 19.48
N ASP A 26 8.64 49.06 18.88
CA ASP A 26 9.59 48.28 18.06
C ASP A 26 8.95 47.77 16.75
N PHE A 27 7.96 48.51 16.23
CA PHE A 27 7.32 48.28 14.93
C PHE A 27 7.95 49.14 13.83
N ASP A 28 9.29 49.12 13.72
CA ASP A 28 9.97 49.66 12.52
C ASP A 28 10.16 48.57 11.44
N ASP A 29 9.65 47.36 11.68
CA ASP A 29 9.40 46.39 10.62
C ASP A 29 8.03 46.69 10.01
N GLU A 30 8.03 47.13 8.75
CA GLU A 30 6.81 47.24 7.95
C GLU A 30 6.03 45.92 8.08
N PRO A 31 4.74 45.97 8.46
CA PRO A 31 3.99 44.74 8.75
C PRO A 31 3.99 43.81 7.53
N ASP A 32 4.62 42.63 7.68
CA ASP A 32 4.68 41.61 6.63
C ASP A 32 3.30 40.96 6.47
N PHE A 33 2.52 41.50 5.53
CA PHE A 33 1.21 40.97 5.18
C PHE A 33 1.26 39.92 4.06
N SER A 34 2.45 39.45 3.65
CA SER A 34 2.61 38.52 2.54
C SER A 34 1.83 37.22 2.77
N GLU A 35 1.73 36.75 4.01
CA GLU A 35 0.94 35.58 4.41
C GLU A 35 -0.58 35.77 4.19
N TYR A 36 -1.07 37.02 4.24
CA TYR A 36 -2.49 37.34 4.07
C TYR A 36 -2.87 37.75 2.64
N MET A 37 -1.89 37.90 1.74
CA MET A 37 -2.09 38.26 0.33
C MET A 37 -2.04 37.04 -0.62
N TRP A 38 -2.22 35.83 -0.07
CA TRP A 38 -2.34 34.57 -0.83
C TRP A 38 -3.34 34.60 -2.01
N MET A 39 -4.35 35.48 -1.96
CA MET A 39 -5.33 35.66 -3.05
C MET A 39 -4.80 36.42 -4.27
N GLU A 40 -3.73 37.20 -4.17
CA GLU A 40 -3.17 37.95 -5.31
C GLU A 40 -2.41 37.03 -6.28
N ASN A 41 -1.80 35.96 -5.75
CA ASN A 41 -1.08 34.92 -6.49
C ASN A 41 -1.78 33.55 -6.37
N GLU A 42 -3.11 33.51 -6.27
CA GLU A 42 -3.90 32.27 -6.09
C GLU A 42 -3.54 31.21 -7.14
N GLU A 43 -3.47 31.60 -8.42
CA GLU A 43 -3.14 30.68 -9.53
C GLU A 43 -1.69 30.13 -9.44
N GLU A 44 -0.75 30.90 -8.92
CA GLU A 44 0.63 30.46 -8.73
C GLU A 44 0.79 29.55 -7.51
N PHE A 45 0.04 29.83 -6.44
CA PHE A 45 -0.05 28.97 -5.27
C PHE A 45 -0.64 27.61 -5.61
N ASP A 46 -1.78 27.59 -6.33
CA ASP A 46 -2.43 26.36 -6.78
C ASP A 46 -1.50 25.51 -7.65
N LYS A 47 -0.78 26.15 -8.58
CA LYS A 47 0.18 25.47 -9.43
C LYS A 47 1.32 24.85 -8.61
N ASN A 48 1.87 25.60 -7.64
CA ASN A 48 2.96 25.13 -6.80
C ASN A 48 2.53 23.96 -5.91
N GLU A 49 1.37 24.06 -5.26
CA GLU A 49 0.83 22.97 -4.44
C GLU A 49 0.50 21.73 -5.28
N LEU A 50 -0.05 21.90 -6.48
CA LEU A 50 -0.30 20.79 -7.40
C LEU A 50 1.01 20.12 -7.83
N GLN A 51 2.02 20.90 -8.17
CA GLN A 51 3.35 20.38 -8.53
C GLN A 51 3.99 19.65 -7.34
N ARG A 52 3.86 20.18 -6.12
CA ARG A 52 4.37 19.52 -4.90
C ARG A 52 3.72 18.16 -4.69
N LEU A 53 2.41 18.06 -4.90
CA LEU A 53 1.67 16.79 -4.79
C LEU A 53 2.10 15.79 -5.88
N GLU A 54 2.30 16.24 -7.12
CA GLU A 54 2.79 15.41 -8.22
C GLU A 54 4.21 14.87 -7.93
N GLU A 55 5.12 15.73 -7.45
CA GLU A 55 6.47 15.32 -7.07
C GLU A 55 6.47 14.33 -5.89
N GLU A 56 5.56 14.48 -4.92
CA GLU A 56 5.37 13.55 -3.80
C GLU A 56 4.85 12.18 -4.29
N GLU A 57 3.89 12.16 -5.22
CA GLU A 57 3.37 10.92 -5.82
C GLU A 57 4.47 10.16 -6.58
N ILE A 58 5.27 10.84 -7.40
CA ILE A 58 6.40 10.24 -8.14
C ILE A 58 7.45 9.68 -7.17
N MET A 59 7.75 10.40 -6.09
CA MET A 59 8.71 9.93 -5.09
C MET A 59 8.21 8.66 -4.40
N GLN A 60 6.92 8.64 -4.05
CA GLN A 60 6.30 7.49 -3.39
C GLN A 60 6.27 6.26 -4.30
N GLU A 61 5.92 6.42 -5.58
CA GLU A 61 5.94 5.34 -6.57
C GLU A 61 7.34 4.73 -6.71
N CYS A 62 8.38 5.57 -6.75
CA CYS A 62 9.76 5.11 -6.85
C CYS A 62 10.19 4.25 -5.64
N ILE A 63 9.80 4.68 -4.43
CA ILE A 63 10.08 3.93 -3.19
C ILE A 63 9.30 2.60 -3.19
N GLU A 64 8.04 2.62 -3.60
CA GLU A 64 7.18 1.44 -3.65
C GLU A 64 7.72 0.40 -4.63
N ALA A 65 8.15 0.82 -5.83
CA ALA A 65 8.74 -0.08 -6.83
C ALA A 65 10.03 -0.75 -6.30
N MET A 66 10.91 -0.01 -5.63
CA MET A 66 12.11 -0.60 -5.01
C MET A 66 11.77 -1.63 -3.93
N MET A 67 10.75 -1.36 -3.12
CA MET A 67 10.29 -2.30 -2.09
C MET A 67 9.62 -3.54 -2.68
N GLU A 68 8.88 -3.39 -3.77
CA GLU A 68 8.23 -4.49 -4.47
C GLU A 68 9.26 -5.44 -5.09
N ASP A 69 10.31 -4.90 -5.73
CA ASP A 69 11.43 -5.68 -6.27
C ASP A 69 12.11 -6.52 -5.15
N GLU A 70 12.42 -5.90 -3.99
CA GLU A 70 13.01 -6.60 -2.85
C GLU A 70 12.09 -7.70 -2.27
N LEU A 71 10.78 -7.48 -2.29
CA LEU A 71 9.80 -8.46 -1.83
C LEU A 71 9.66 -9.63 -2.82
N GLU A 72 9.67 -9.36 -4.12
CA GLU A 72 9.61 -10.37 -5.17
C GLU A 72 10.84 -11.29 -5.11
N GLU A 73 12.04 -10.73 -4.91
CA GLU A 73 13.27 -11.51 -4.72
C GLU A 73 13.15 -12.45 -3.52
N GLN A 74 12.67 -11.96 -2.36
CA GLN A 74 12.49 -12.77 -1.15
C GLN A 74 11.49 -13.91 -1.36
N LEU A 75 10.36 -13.65 -2.05
CA LEU A 75 9.36 -14.67 -2.34
C LEU A 75 9.93 -15.75 -3.28
N ASN A 76 10.67 -15.35 -4.30
CA ASN A 76 11.29 -16.27 -5.25
C ASN A 76 12.37 -17.14 -4.58
N GLU A 77 13.19 -16.55 -3.71
CA GLU A 77 14.17 -17.32 -2.90
C GLU A 77 13.48 -18.34 -1.99
N TRP A 78 12.39 -17.94 -1.33
CA TRP A 78 11.60 -18.85 -0.49
C TRP A 78 10.99 -20.00 -1.29
N GLU A 79 10.40 -19.70 -2.46
CA GLU A 79 9.82 -20.71 -3.34
C GLU A 79 10.89 -21.69 -3.85
N LYS A 80 12.06 -21.18 -4.23
CA LYS A 80 13.20 -21.98 -4.66
C LYS A 80 13.68 -22.90 -3.54
N ALA A 81 13.85 -22.39 -2.32
CA ALA A 81 14.27 -23.18 -1.16
C ALA A 81 13.27 -24.30 -0.85
N LYS A 82 11.97 -23.99 -0.87
CA LYS A 82 10.89 -24.97 -0.68
C LYS A 82 10.91 -26.04 -1.77
N THR A 83 11.14 -25.66 -3.02
CA THR A 83 11.20 -26.59 -4.15
C THR A 83 12.44 -27.50 -4.06
N GLU A 84 13.58 -26.94 -3.65
CA GLU A 84 14.80 -27.71 -3.41
C GLU A 84 14.61 -28.71 -2.28
N GLU A 85 14.02 -28.29 -1.16
CA GLU A 85 13.67 -29.18 -0.04
C GLU A 85 12.76 -30.33 -0.51
N GLN A 86 11.67 -30.03 -1.23
CA GLN A 86 10.79 -31.07 -1.77
C GLN A 86 11.53 -32.04 -2.70
N ASN A 87 12.39 -31.53 -3.59
CA ASN A 87 13.19 -32.38 -4.46
C ASN A 87 14.17 -33.26 -3.67
N THR A 88 14.80 -32.73 -2.63
CA THR A 88 15.70 -33.51 -1.78
C THR A 88 14.95 -34.63 -1.05
N LEU A 89 13.77 -34.35 -0.48
CA LEU A 89 12.91 -35.33 0.16
C LEU A 89 12.44 -36.41 -0.82
N LEU A 90 12.01 -36.01 -2.03
CA LEU A 90 11.63 -36.95 -3.09
C LEU A 90 12.80 -37.83 -3.53
N SER A 91 14.01 -37.28 -3.59
CA SER A 91 15.22 -38.03 -3.97
C SER A 91 15.68 -39.00 -2.88
N ALA A 92 15.46 -38.66 -1.60
CA ALA A 92 15.78 -39.48 -0.44
C ALA A 92 14.77 -40.62 -0.22
N LEU A 93 13.60 -40.56 -0.87
CA LEU A 93 12.58 -41.59 -0.76
C LEU A 93 13.12 -42.92 -1.32
N PRO A 94 13.07 -44.02 -0.53
CA PRO A 94 13.53 -45.31 -1.00
C PRO A 94 12.68 -45.77 -2.19
N LYS A 95 13.30 -45.85 -3.38
CA LYS A 95 12.68 -46.43 -4.56
C LYS A 95 12.54 -47.93 -4.35
N SER A 96 11.38 -48.38 -3.87
CA SER A 96 11.11 -49.81 -3.75
C SER A 96 11.11 -50.44 -5.15
N GLN A 97 12.05 -51.34 -5.41
CA GLN A 97 12.07 -52.16 -6.63
C GLN A 97 10.92 -53.17 -6.56
N CYS A 98 9.72 -52.75 -6.94
CA CYS A 98 8.60 -53.67 -7.11
C CYS A 98 8.80 -54.43 -8.43
N ASN A 99 8.72 -55.77 -8.37
CA ASN A 99 8.81 -56.60 -9.55
C ASN A 99 7.48 -56.50 -10.32
N VAL A 100 7.43 -55.57 -11.29
CA VAL A 100 6.24 -55.26 -12.09
C VAL A 100 5.74 -56.49 -12.87
N GLU A 101 6.64 -57.38 -13.28
CA GLU A 101 6.31 -58.60 -14.05
C GLU A 101 5.47 -59.60 -13.26
N LYS A 102 5.50 -59.55 -11.91
CA LYS A 102 4.68 -60.38 -11.03
C LYS A 102 3.45 -59.65 -10.48
N SER A 103 3.22 -58.41 -10.89
CA SER A 103 2.06 -57.63 -10.45
C SER A 103 0.78 -58.20 -11.04
N VAL A 104 -0.22 -58.44 -10.20
CA VAL A 104 -1.58 -58.85 -10.60
C VAL A 104 -2.47 -57.63 -10.87
N LEU A 105 -1.94 -56.41 -10.69
CA LEU A 105 -2.69 -55.18 -10.90
C LEU A 105 -2.87 -54.90 -12.39
N ASN A 106 -4.07 -54.45 -12.77
CA ASN A 106 -4.36 -54.00 -14.14
C ASN A 106 -3.60 -52.69 -14.43
N PRO A 107 -2.64 -52.67 -15.36
CA PRO A 107 -1.91 -51.45 -15.70
C PRO A 107 -2.81 -50.37 -16.33
N MET A 108 -4.00 -50.75 -16.83
CA MET A 108 -4.98 -49.85 -17.43
C MET A 108 -6.09 -49.42 -16.45
N ALA A 109 -5.93 -49.60 -15.13
CA ALA A 109 -6.94 -49.15 -14.19
C ALA A 109 -7.02 -47.61 -14.17
N ASP A 110 -8.23 -47.06 -14.07
CA ASP A 110 -8.50 -45.61 -14.11
C ASP A 110 -7.81 -44.81 -12.99
N GLU A 111 -7.33 -45.49 -11.95
CA GLU A 111 -6.56 -44.93 -10.84
C GLU A 111 -5.12 -44.60 -11.22
N PHE A 112 -4.54 -45.28 -12.21
CA PHE A 112 -3.17 -45.03 -12.68
C PHE A 112 -3.09 -43.93 -13.75
N VAL A 113 -4.23 -43.46 -14.26
CA VAL A 113 -4.27 -42.30 -15.14
C VAL A 113 -4.14 -41.06 -14.26
N PRO A 114 -3.07 -40.24 -14.41
CA PRO A 114 -2.92 -39.03 -13.61
C PRO A 114 -4.14 -38.13 -13.78
N ARG A 115 -5.00 -38.12 -12.77
CA ARG A 115 -6.11 -37.17 -12.71
C ARG A 115 -5.50 -35.86 -12.29
N SER A 116 -5.51 -34.87 -13.17
CA SER A 116 -5.38 -33.48 -12.72
C SER A 116 -6.44 -33.30 -11.65
N HIS A 117 -6.03 -33.02 -10.41
CA HIS A 117 -6.94 -32.70 -9.33
C HIS A 117 -7.65 -31.38 -9.67
N ILE A 118 -8.63 -31.45 -10.56
CA ILE A 118 -9.74 -30.51 -10.60
C ILE A 118 -10.54 -30.90 -9.36
N LEU A 119 -10.47 -30.04 -8.36
CA LEU A 119 -11.29 -30.08 -7.18
C LEU A 119 -12.73 -30.35 -7.62
N ASP A 120 -13.22 -31.57 -7.38
CA ASP A 120 -14.63 -31.93 -7.54
C ASP A 120 -15.42 -31.11 -6.50
N LEU A 121 -15.70 -29.86 -6.85
CA LEU A 121 -16.77 -29.08 -6.25
C LEU A 121 -18.07 -29.83 -6.56
N PRO A 122 -18.85 -30.22 -5.55
CA PRO A 122 -20.17 -30.78 -5.81
C PRO A 122 -21.00 -29.69 -6.49
N ALA A 123 -21.42 -29.93 -7.73
CA ALA A 123 -22.44 -29.13 -8.38
C ALA A 123 -23.72 -29.24 -7.55
N ALA A 124 -24.00 -28.20 -6.76
CA ALA A 124 -25.27 -28.02 -6.09
C ALA A 124 -26.37 -27.96 -7.16
N SER A 125 -27.28 -28.94 -7.11
CA SER A 125 -28.55 -28.92 -7.86
C SER A 125 -29.62 -28.18 -7.07
#